data_AF-A0A5R9PDN3-F1
#
_entry.id   AF-A0A5R9PDN3-F1
#
_cell.length_a   1.000
_cell.length_b   1.000
_cell.length_c   1.000
_cell.angle_alpha   90.00
_cell.angle_beta   90.00
_cell.angle_gamma   90.00
#
_symmetry.space_group_name_H-M   'P 1'
#
loop_
_entity.id
_entity.type
_entity.pdbx_description
1 polymer ?
#
loop_
_entity_poly.entity_id
_entity_poly.type
_entity_poly.pdbx_seq_one_letter_code
_entity_poly.pdbx_strand_id
1 'polypeptide(L)'
;MKWDAFTIIQQMLILMTIVGQTWVSFKVILATAGNERYVRLMSFSTGLLIFLLCRPLHVTFADMMVRMHQQDSLLWMVMMGGVMPVLVGILVSEGTVLALKTRQPIPIRFMLIVAAFTLSQAAYTNFIALTTRITTLDRAFIPNICYAIAVGMWMTWRYRDEPVSLKRHPH
;
A
#
# COMPACT_ATOMS: atom_id res chain seq x y z
N MET A 1 -5.07 3.21 -27.07
CA MET A 1 -4.03 3.40 -26.03
C MET A 1 -2.70 3.33 -26.74
N LYS A 2 -1.91 4.40 -26.70
CA LYS A 2 -0.50 4.31 -27.08
C LYS A 2 0.26 3.98 -25.81
N TRP A 3 0.79 2.76 -25.75
CA TRP A 3 1.67 2.34 -24.66
C TRP A 3 3.05 2.90 -25.00
N ASP A 4 3.35 4.07 -24.47
CA ASP A 4 4.68 4.63 -24.61
C ASP A 4 5.62 3.94 -23.62
N ALA A 5 6.92 3.89 -23.93
CA ALA A 5 7.92 3.24 -23.08
C ALA A 5 7.88 3.76 -21.63
N PHE A 6 7.56 5.05 -21.46
CA PHE A 6 7.42 5.69 -20.16
C PHE A 6 6.26 5.09 -19.34
N THR A 7 5.08 4.96 -19.93
CA THR A 7 3.92 4.33 -19.29
C THR A 7 4.20 2.88 -18.89
N ILE A 8 4.94 2.14 -19.72
CA ILE A 8 5.32 0.75 -19.42
C ILE A 8 6.21 0.71 -18.17
N ILE A 9 7.24 1.56 -18.13
CA ILE A 9 8.15 1.64 -16.96
C ILE A 9 7.37 2.00 -15.70
N GLN A 10 6.48 3.00 -15.79
CA GLN A 10 5.64 3.42 -14.68
C GLN A 10 4.76 2.28 -14.15
N GLN A 11 4.14 1.52 -15.06
CA GLN A 11 3.32 0.37 -14.68
C GLN A 11 4.14 -0.74 -14.01
N MET A 12 5.36 -1.00 -14.52
CA MET A 12 6.28 -1.95 -13.91
C MET A 12 6.66 -1.56 -12.49
N LEU A 13 6.88 -0.26 -12.22
CA LEU A 13 7.19 0.24 -10.88
C LEU A 13 6.01 0.12 -9.90
N ILE A 14 4.79 0.42 -10.36
CA ILE A 14 3.57 0.25 -9.56
C ILE A 14 3.37 -1.23 -9.22
N LEU A 15 3.49 -2.11 -10.22
CA LEU A 15 3.37 -3.56 -10.02
C LEU A 15 4.45 -4.09 -9.08
N MET A 16 5.70 -3.62 -9.21
CA MET A 16 6.79 -3.99 -8.31
C MET A 16 6.47 -3.60 -6.85
N THR A 17 5.86 -2.43 -6.64
CA THR A 17 5.43 -1.98 -5.30
C THR A 17 4.33 -2.87 -4.72
N ILE A 18 3.30 -3.18 -5.52
CA ILE A 18 2.19 -4.07 -5.14
C ILE A 18 2.72 -5.47 -4.79
N VAL A 19 3.57 -6.03 -5.65
CA VAL A 19 4.19 -7.35 -5.44
C VAL A 19 5.10 -7.34 -4.20
N GLY A 20 5.91 -6.29 -4.01
CA GLY A 20 6.78 -6.15 -2.85
C GLY A 20 6.01 -6.11 -1.54
N GLN A 21 4.93 -5.33 -1.46
CA GLN A 21 4.08 -5.26 -0.27
C GLN A 21 3.36 -6.58 0.01
N THR A 22 2.87 -7.24 -1.06
CA THR A 22 2.27 -8.57 -0.96
C THR A 22 3.28 -9.58 -0.40
N TRP A 23 4.49 -9.60 -0.95
CA TRP A 23 5.56 -10.50 -0.53
C TRP A 23 5.95 -10.31 0.93
N VAL A 24 6.15 -9.07 1.37
CA VAL A 24 6.48 -8.75 2.78
C VAL A 24 5.34 -9.21 3.71
N SER A 25 4.08 -8.94 3.34
CA SER A 25 2.92 -9.36 4.12
C SER A 25 2.88 -10.88 4.30
N PHE A 26 3.08 -11.64 3.23
CA PHE A 26 3.16 -13.11 3.30
C PHE A 26 4.33 -13.59 4.15
N LYS A 27 5.50 -12.97 4.03
CA LYS A 27 6.66 -13.31 4.89
C LYS A 27 6.34 -13.10 6.36
N VAL A 28 5.69 -12.00 6.72
CA VAL A 28 5.30 -11.69 8.12
C VAL A 28 4.27 -12.70 8.66
N ILE A 29 3.33 -13.16 7.84
CA ILE A 29 2.36 -14.20 8.21
C ILE A 29 3.06 -15.55 8.43
N LEU A 30 3.91 -15.95 7.48
CA LEU A 30 4.58 -17.26 7.49
C LEU A 30 5.69 -17.36 8.54
N ALA A 31 6.28 -16.24 8.98
CA ALA A 31 7.31 -16.19 10.02
C ALA A 31 6.83 -16.71 11.39
N THR A 32 5.53 -16.81 11.62
CA THR A 32 4.95 -17.38 12.85
C THR A 32 4.38 -18.77 12.65
N ALA A 33 4.35 -19.56 13.73
CA ALA A 33 3.76 -20.90 13.75
C ALA A 33 2.50 -20.96 14.65
N GLY A 34 1.68 -21.98 14.45
CA GLY A 34 0.49 -22.23 15.26
C GLY A 34 -0.63 -21.21 15.08
N ASN A 35 -1.40 -20.96 16.15
CA ASN A 35 -2.59 -20.11 16.14
C ASN A 35 -2.31 -18.66 15.71
N GLU A 36 -1.11 -18.15 15.97
CA GLU A 36 -0.72 -16.78 15.58
C GLU A 36 -0.71 -16.61 14.04
N ARG A 37 -0.28 -17.64 13.30
CA ARG A 37 -0.30 -17.62 11.83
C ARG A 37 -1.72 -17.46 11.30
N TYR A 38 -2.66 -18.20 11.90
CA TYR A 38 -4.08 -18.12 11.53
C TYR A 38 -4.63 -16.71 11.81
N VAL A 39 -4.35 -16.13 12.98
CA VAL A 39 -4.82 -14.78 13.32
C VAL A 39 -4.23 -13.71 12.39
N ARG A 40 -2.95 -13.83 12.02
CA ARG A 40 -2.31 -12.92 11.05
C ARG A 40 -2.91 -13.04 9.66
N LEU A 41 -3.20 -14.26 9.21
CA LEU A 41 -3.90 -14.50 7.94
C LEU A 41 -5.32 -13.89 7.98
N MET A 42 -6.07 -14.09 9.06
CA MET A 42 -7.38 -13.48 9.25
C MET A 42 -7.32 -11.96 9.27
N SER A 43 -6.27 -11.38 9.87
CA SER A 43 -6.04 -9.92 9.87
C SER A 43 -5.82 -9.41 8.45
N PHE A 44 -4.99 -10.09 7.66
CA PHE A 44 -4.80 -9.75 6.25
C PHE A 44 -6.10 -9.86 5.45
N SER A 45 -6.84 -10.97 5.58
CA SER A 45 -8.15 -11.15 4.94
C SER A 45 -9.16 -10.09 5.35
N THR A 46 -9.15 -9.64 6.61
CA THR A 46 -10.02 -8.56 7.10
C THR A 46 -9.78 -7.27 6.34
N GLY A 47 -8.53 -6.90 6.07
CA GLY A 47 -8.22 -5.73 5.25
C GLY A 47 -8.75 -5.83 3.83
N LEU A 48 -8.68 -7.01 3.20
CA LEU A 48 -9.29 -7.26 1.88
C LEU A 48 -10.82 -7.14 1.93
N LEU A 49 -11.46 -7.70 2.96
CA LEU A 49 -12.91 -7.64 3.16
C LEU A 49 -13.41 -6.22 3.40
N ILE A 50 -12.68 -5.42 4.19
CA ILE A 50 -12.99 -4.00 4.38
C ILE A 50 -12.95 -3.27 3.04
N PHE A 51 -11.94 -3.54 2.20
CA PHE A 51 -11.90 -2.97 0.85
C PHE A 51 -13.11 -3.41 0.00
N LEU A 52 -13.45 -4.70 0.02
CA LEU A 52 -14.61 -5.23 -0.70
C LEU A 52 -15.92 -4.62 -0.23
N LEU A 53 -16.02 -4.21 1.05
CA LEU A 53 -17.16 -3.45 1.58
C LEU A 53 -17.16 -2.00 1.10
N CYS A 54 -15.99 -1.35 1.00
CA CYS A 54 -15.88 0.03 0.50
C CYS A 54 -16.25 0.16 -0.99
N ARG A 55 -16.00 -0.88 -1.79
CA ARG A 55 -16.25 -0.90 -3.23
C ARG A 55 -17.73 -0.64 -3.61
N PRO A 56 -18.73 -1.39 -3.14
CA PRO A 56 -20.15 -1.11 -3.45
C PRO A 56 -20.65 0.20 -2.84
N LEU A 57 -20.02 0.69 -1.77
CA LEU A 57 -20.35 1.98 -1.16
C LEU A 57 -19.77 3.18 -1.94
N HIS A 58 -18.98 2.94 -2.99
CA HIS A 58 -18.28 3.95 -3.77
C HIS A 58 -17.39 4.89 -2.93
N VAL A 59 -16.73 4.33 -1.92
CA VAL A 59 -15.80 5.03 -1.02
C VAL A 59 -14.36 4.59 -1.25
N THR A 60 -14.06 4.07 -2.44
CA THR A 60 -12.69 3.71 -2.80
C THR A 60 -11.93 4.94 -3.30
N PHE A 61 -10.60 4.84 -3.27
CA PHE A 61 -9.74 5.90 -3.77
C PHE A 61 -9.98 6.17 -5.26
N ALA A 62 -10.25 5.11 -6.04
CA ALA A 62 -10.60 5.20 -7.44
C ALA A 62 -11.92 5.96 -7.66
N ASP A 63 -12.97 5.65 -6.89
CA ASP A 63 -14.27 6.34 -6.97
C ASP A 63 -14.12 7.82 -6.63
N MET A 64 -13.36 8.14 -5.57
CA MET A 64 -13.11 9.52 -5.17
C MET A 64 -12.35 10.27 -6.26
N MET A 65 -11.33 9.67 -6.88
CA MET A 65 -10.57 10.29 -7.96
C MET A 65 -11.44 10.57 -9.19
N VAL A 66 -12.31 9.65 -9.58
CA VAL A 66 -13.24 9.87 -10.71
C VAL A 66 -14.22 11.02 -10.40
N ARG A 67 -14.79 11.04 -9.19
CA ARG A 67 -15.70 12.12 -8.76
C ARG A 67 -15.00 13.49 -8.73
N MET A 68 -13.78 13.55 -8.23
CA MET A 68 -13.01 14.81 -8.18
C MET A 68 -12.58 15.28 -9.57
N HIS A 69 -12.33 14.35 -10.50
CA HIS A 69 -12.07 14.70 -11.89
C HIS A 69 -13.30 15.34 -12.55
N GLN A 70 -14.50 14.83 -12.30
CA GLN A 70 -15.74 15.42 -12.81
C GLN A 70 -16.03 16.83 -12.28
N GLN A 71 -15.45 17.20 -11.13
CA GLN A 71 -15.62 18.53 -10.53
C GLN A 71 -14.59 19.57 -11.03
N ASP A 72 -13.63 19.17 -11.87
CA ASP A 72 -12.56 20.02 -12.44
C ASP A 72 -11.78 20.89 -11.44
N SER A 73 -11.83 20.54 -10.15
CA SER A 73 -11.14 21.29 -9.10
C SER A 73 -9.71 20.78 -8.94
N LEU A 74 -8.74 21.60 -9.37
CA LEU A 74 -7.31 21.30 -9.27
C LEU A 74 -6.88 21.06 -7.82
N LEU A 75 -7.43 21.79 -6.85
CA LEU A 75 -7.14 21.63 -5.43
C LEU A 75 -7.48 20.21 -4.95
N TRP A 76 -8.69 19.72 -5.27
CA TRP A 76 -9.12 18.38 -4.88
C TRP A 76 -8.33 17.29 -5.60
N MET A 77 -7.96 17.52 -6.86
CA MET A 77 -7.12 16.60 -7.61
C MET A 77 -5.71 16.48 -7.00
N VAL A 78 -5.11 17.57 -6.53
CA VAL A 78 -3.80 17.54 -5.84
C VAL A 78 -3.92 16.89 -4.45
N MET A 79 -4.96 17.23 -3.70
CA MET A 79 -5.17 16.69 -2.35
C MET A 79 -5.40 15.18 -2.37
N MET A 80 -6.33 14.71 -3.22
CA MET A 80 -6.65 13.29 -3.34
C MET A 80 -5.61 12.55 -4.18
N GLY A 81 -5.09 13.15 -5.26
CA GLY A 81 -4.13 12.48 -6.13
C GLY A 81 -2.72 12.39 -5.56
N GLY A 82 -2.28 13.42 -4.82
CA GLY A 82 -0.89 13.54 -4.36
C GLY A 82 -0.74 13.46 -2.85
N VAL A 83 -1.40 14.37 -2.11
CA VAL A 83 -1.17 14.52 -0.67
C VAL A 83 -1.64 13.28 0.11
N MET A 84 -2.87 12.84 -0.11
CA MET A 84 -3.43 11.70 0.62
C MET A 84 -2.64 10.40 0.41
N PRO A 85 -2.28 10.01 -0.82
CA PRO A 85 -1.47 8.80 -1.05
C PRO A 85 -0.08 8.88 -0.43
N VAL A 86 0.55 10.06 -0.39
CA VAL A 86 1.82 10.26 0.31
C VAL A 86 1.65 10.05 1.82
N LEU A 87 0.65 10.69 2.43
CA LEU A 87 0.38 10.54 3.86
C LEU A 87 0.09 9.08 4.23
N VAL A 88 -0.75 8.41 3.44
CA VAL A 88 -1.04 6.98 3.62
C VAL A 88 0.24 6.16 3.47
N GLY A 89 1.07 6.42 2.46
CA GLY A 89 2.35 5.74 2.27
C GLY A 89 3.27 5.85 3.48
N ILE A 90 3.46 7.07 4.01
CA ILE A 90 4.25 7.32 5.22
C ILE A 90 3.68 6.56 6.42
N LEU A 91 2.37 6.60 6.63
CA LEU A 91 1.69 5.99 7.77
C LEU A 91 1.80 4.45 7.72
N VAL A 92 1.62 3.85 6.54
CA VAL A 92 1.83 2.41 6.33
C VAL A 92 3.28 2.03 6.58
N SER A 93 4.24 2.82 6.09
CA SER A 93 5.66 2.55 6.31
C SER A 93 6.06 2.67 7.78
N GLU A 94 5.62 3.71 8.50
CA GLU A 94 5.84 3.82 9.95
C GLU A 94 5.22 2.65 10.71
N GLY A 95 3.96 2.30 10.40
CA GLY A 95 3.29 1.14 10.99
C GLY A 95 4.06 -0.16 10.76
N THR A 96 4.64 -0.32 9.56
CA THR A 96 5.48 -1.48 9.21
C THR A 96 6.78 -1.49 10.01
N VAL A 97 7.50 -0.36 10.09
CA VAL A 97 8.74 -0.26 10.87
C VAL A 97 8.47 -0.51 12.36
N LEU A 98 7.41 0.07 12.91
CA LEU A 98 7.03 -0.14 14.31
C LEU A 98 6.67 -1.60 14.56
N ALA A 99 5.87 -2.22 13.70
CA ALA A 99 5.50 -3.63 13.82
C ALA A 99 6.73 -4.56 13.80
N LEU A 100 7.72 -4.27 12.95
CA LEU A 100 8.97 -5.02 12.89
C LEU A 100 9.84 -4.85 14.15
N LYS A 101 9.86 -3.64 14.73
CA LYS A 101 10.64 -3.34 15.94
C LYS A 101 10.02 -3.87 17.23
N THR A 102 8.73 -3.63 17.44
CA THR A 102 8.07 -3.95 18.71
C THR A 102 7.86 -5.45 18.90
N ARG A 103 7.86 -6.25 17.82
CA ARG A 103 7.61 -7.71 17.81
C ARG A 103 6.35 -8.15 18.58
N GLN A 104 5.45 -7.21 18.86
CA GLN A 104 4.18 -7.46 19.54
C GLN A 104 3.13 -7.94 18.53
N PRO A 105 2.24 -8.87 18.94
CA PRO A 105 1.27 -9.46 18.01
C PRO A 105 0.25 -8.44 17.52
N ILE A 106 -0.21 -7.50 18.37
CA ILE A 106 -1.28 -6.56 18.03
C ILE A 106 -0.86 -5.56 16.92
N PRO A 107 0.28 -4.84 17.03
CA PRO A 107 0.73 -3.94 15.98
C PRO A 107 0.95 -4.64 14.63
N ILE A 108 1.47 -5.88 14.65
CA ILE A 108 1.67 -6.66 13.43
C ILE A 108 0.34 -6.99 12.75
N ARG A 109 -0.66 -7.43 13.52
CA ARG A 109 -2.00 -7.75 13.00
C ARG A 109 -2.68 -6.51 12.42
N PHE A 110 -2.61 -5.37 13.12
CA PHE A 110 -3.16 -4.11 12.63
C PHE A 110 -2.47 -3.66 11.34
N MET A 111 -1.14 -3.76 11.29
CA MET A 111 -0.36 -3.45 10.09
C MET A 111 -0.78 -4.34 8.91
N LEU A 112 -1.02 -5.63 9.11
CA LEU A 112 -1.50 -6.54 8.06
C LEU A 112 -2.89 -6.16 7.53
N ILE A 113 -3.80 -5.69 8.38
CA ILE A 113 -5.12 -5.17 7.96
C ILE A 113 -4.92 -3.96 7.04
N VAL A 114 -4.13 -2.99 7.50
CA VAL A 114 -3.89 -1.76 6.76
C VAL A 114 -3.19 -2.04 5.43
N ALA A 115 -2.16 -2.89 5.44
CA ALA A 115 -1.41 -3.28 4.24
C ALA A 115 -2.30 -3.98 3.20
N ALA A 116 -3.16 -4.91 3.62
CA ALA A 116 -4.10 -5.58 2.72
C ALA A 116 -5.13 -4.61 2.12
N PHE A 117 -5.64 -3.67 2.94
CA PHE A 117 -6.56 -2.65 2.48
C PHE A 117 -5.91 -1.72 1.46
N THR A 118 -4.71 -1.19 1.74
CA THR A 118 -4.01 -0.29 0.81
C THR A 118 -3.55 -1.00 -0.46
N LEU A 119 -3.10 -2.26 -0.37
CA LEU A 119 -2.80 -3.09 -1.52
C LEU A 119 -4.02 -3.21 -2.44
N SER A 120 -5.20 -3.45 -1.87
CA SER A 120 -6.45 -3.56 -2.62
C SER A 120 -6.86 -2.24 -3.27
N GLN A 121 -6.68 -1.12 -2.56
CA GLN A 121 -6.91 0.22 -3.13
C GLN A 121 -5.98 0.50 -4.31
N ALA A 122 -4.68 0.19 -4.18
CA ALA A 122 -3.70 0.40 -5.24
C ALA A 122 -4.00 -0.47 -6.48
N ALA A 123 -4.33 -1.75 -6.27
CA ALA A 123 -4.69 -2.68 -7.32
C ALA A 123 -5.99 -2.26 -8.03
N TYR A 124 -7.01 -1.84 -7.28
CA TYR A 124 -8.28 -1.41 -7.86
C TYR A 124 -8.17 -0.08 -8.60
N THR A 125 -7.44 0.89 -8.05
CA THR A 125 -7.15 2.16 -8.73
C THR A 125 -6.41 1.91 -10.04
N ASN A 126 -5.45 1.01 -10.03
CA ASN A 126 -4.74 0.57 -11.24
C ASN A 126 -5.68 -0.09 -12.27
N PHE A 127 -6.58 -0.96 -11.82
CA PHE A 127 -7.58 -1.60 -12.68
C PHE A 127 -8.53 -0.58 -13.31
N ILE A 128 -9.06 0.37 -12.53
CA ILE A 128 -9.97 1.41 -13.01
C ILE A 128 -9.27 2.35 -13.99
N ALA A 129 -8.01 2.72 -13.73
CA ALA A 129 -7.20 3.53 -14.63
C ALA A 129 -7.06 2.87 -16.02
N LEU A 130 -6.80 1.56 -16.06
CA LEU A 130 -6.64 0.82 -17.32
C LEU A 130 -7.95 0.59 -18.07
N THR A 131 -9.06 0.42 -17.35
CA THR A 131 -10.34 0.01 -17.94
C THR A 131 -11.23 1.18 -18.36
N THR A 132 -11.21 2.29 -17.61
CA THR A 132 -12.30 3.27 -17.68
C THR A 132 -12.04 4.41 -18.67
N ARG A 133 -10.80 4.61 -19.16
CA ARG A 133 -10.41 5.65 -20.16
C ARG A 133 -10.89 7.09 -19.88
N ILE A 134 -11.37 7.40 -18.67
CA ILE A 134 -11.97 8.70 -18.32
C ILE A 134 -10.91 9.82 -18.27
N THR A 135 -9.65 9.47 -17.99
CA THR A 135 -8.55 10.43 -17.85
C THR A 135 -7.35 10.05 -18.72
N THR A 136 -6.45 11.00 -18.97
CA THR A 136 -5.13 10.65 -19.53
C THR A 136 -4.44 9.68 -18.59
N LEU A 137 -3.91 8.59 -19.16
CA LEU A 137 -3.40 7.45 -18.41
C LEU A 137 -2.37 7.86 -17.33
N ASP A 138 -1.54 8.85 -17.63
CA ASP A 138 -0.54 9.40 -16.72
C ASP A 138 -1.16 10.02 -15.46
N ARG A 139 -2.32 10.69 -15.58
CA ARG A 139 -3.01 11.32 -14.44
C ARG A 139 -3.71 10.29 -13.56
N ALA A 140 -4.22 9.21 -14.15
CA ALA A 140 -4.89 8.15 -13.43
C ALA A 140 -3.97 7.41 -12.44
N PHE A 141 -2.67 7.39 -12.74
CA PHE A 141 -1.66 6.69 -11.95
C PHE A 141 -0.98 7.55 -10.88
N ILE A 142 -1.20 8.87 -10.86
CA ILE A 142 -0.59 9.78 -9.88
C ILE A 142 -0.74 9.26 -8.43
N PRO A 143 -1.92 8.78 -7.98
CA PRO A 143 -2.06 8.26 -6.62
C PRO A 143 -1.12 7.09 -6.31
N ASN A 144 -1.01 6.14 -7.23
CA ASN A 144 -0.18 4.95 -7.05
C ASN A 144 1.32 5.32 -7.08
N ILE A 145 1.72 6.26 -7.91
CA ILE A 145 3.11 6.77 -7.94
C ILE A 145 3.44 7.49 -6.64
N CYS A 146 2.59 8.43 -6.21
CA CYS A 146 2.78 9.20 -4.98
C CYS A 146 2.90 8.28 -3.76
N TYR A 147 2.04 7.26 -3.67
CA TYR A 147 2.13 6.22 -2.66
C TYR A 147 3.45 5.43 -2.75
N ALA A 148 3.82 4.94 -3.94
CA ALA A 148 5.04 4.15 -4.13
C ALA A 148 6.30 4.93 -3.78
N ILE A 149 6.38 6.20 -4.19
CA ILE A 149 7.48 7.11 -3.84
C ILE A 149 7.54 7.30 -2.32
N ALA A 150 6.42 7.60 -1.67
CA ALA A 150 6.38 7.81 -0.22
C ALA A 150 6.84 6.55 0.54
N VAL A 151 6.33 5.38 0.18
CA VAL A 151 6.72 4.11 0.79
C VAL A 151 8.21 3.83 0.55
N GLY A 152 8.69 3.99 -0.69
CA GLY A 152 10.08 3.76 -1.06
C GLY A 152 11.04 4.65 -0.28
N MET A 153 10.82 5.98 -0.34
CA MET A 153 11.67 6.96 0.35
C MET A 153 11.65 6.75 1.86
N TRP A 154 10.46 6.53 2.44
CA TRP A 154 10.34 6.35 3.89
C TRP A 154 11.05 5.09 4.36
N MET A 155 10.84 3.96 3.68
CA MET A 155 11.51 2.71 4.04
C MET A 155 13.03 2.82 3.86
N THR A 156 13.53 3.46 2.80
CA THR A 156 14.97 3.63 2.55
C THR A 156 15.67 4.41 3.67
N TRP A 157 15.05 5.45 4.23
CA TRP A 157 15.70 6.27 5.26
C TRP A 157 15.38 5.84 6.69
N ARG A 158 14.16 5.32 6.93
CA ARG A 158 13.67 5.04 8.28
C ARG A 158 14.02 3.63 8.74
N TYR A 159 14.01 2.66 7.84
CA TYR A 159 14.33 1.28 8.19
C TYR A 159 15.83 1.16 8.49
N ARG A 160 16.14 0.66 9.68
CA ARG A 160 17.49 0.27 10.08
C ARG A 160 17.36 -1.07 10.76
N ASP A 161 18.06 -2.09 10.24
CA ASP A 161 18.24 -3.32 10.98
C ASP A 161 19.00 -2.97 12.27
N GLU A 162 18.49 -3.41 13.42
CA GLU A 162 19.29 -3.36 14.63
C GLU A 162 20.51 -4.28 14.41
N PRO A 163 21.74 -3.82 14.70
CA PRO A 163 22.89 -4.68 14.59
C PRO A 163 22.63 -5.89 15.48
N VAL A 164 22.77 -7.09 14.91
CA VAL A 164 22.73 -8.35 15.66
C VAL A 164 23.76 -8.20 16.78
N SER A 165 23.29 -7.85 17.98
CA SER A 165 24.12 -7.88 19.17
C SER A 165 24.52 -9.34 19.30
N LEU A 166 25.75 -9.64 18.89
CA LEU A 166 26.50 -10.82 19.31
C LEU A 166 26.62 -10.72 20.83
N LYS A 167 25.51 -10.94 21.55
CA LYS A 167 25.56 -11.41 22.93
C LYS A 167 26.16 -12.79 22.84
N ARG A 168 27.50 -12.81 22.85
CA ARG A 168 28.30 -13.91 23.36
C ARG A 168 27.58 -14.38 24.61
N HIS A 169 27.06 -15.59 24.59
CA HIS A 169 26.71 -16.30 25.81
C HIS A 169 27.98 -16.32 26.68
N PRO A 170 28.00 -15.69 27.86
CA PRO A 170 28.96 -16.05 28.87
C PRO A 170 28.39 -17.24 29.63
N HIS A 171 29.06 -18.37 29.45
CA HIS A 171 29.03 -19.59 30.26
C HIS A 171 27.81 -20.50 30.16
#